data_AF-A0A6N6S550-F1
#
_entry.id   AF-A0A6N6S550-F1
#
_cell.length_a   1.000
_cell.length_b   1.000
_cell.length_c   1.000
_cell.angle_alpha   90.00
_cell.angle_beta   90.00
_cell.angle_gamma   90.00
#
_symmetry.space_group_name_H-M   'P 1'
#
loop_
_entity.id
_entity.type
_entity.pdbx_description
1 polymer ?
#
loop_
_entity_poly.entity_id
_entity_poly.type
_entity_poly.pdbx_seq_one_letter_code
_entity_poly.pdbx_strand_id
1 'polypeptide(L)'
;MPFTIETLKESDIEAVVTLFRCIIDELHVKSLEVERLHFKDMYPVEEVKRRLSDKDCIYLAGKEDDKIVAFLFAWISDGVGNIHWMGVMPEYRKRGYGDKLLEEAIKRFTAKGCYEAKLFTYPSEKVAYDLFQKHGFKETAFVDRRFFGVNIVLMVRKIATVPKEHRLKKIVLAGEAGQGIKLMAHALANILAKLGKEISLNLVYDAAVRGGNIRAEIVYSDNPIDVPFFDEADIGLQLSKTLDLTIRAKHMLIDSSACDAECKKCDLKCPASDRIPFEKLAVEQFSSPIFVNMIALGRLLSKIGINIETVNFAAEFPPQFLNENIKAIRYGYTYKD
;
A
#
# COMPACT_ATOMS: atom_id res chain seq x y z
N MET A 1 -27.87 4.58 28.25
CA MET A 1 -28.50 5.67 27.48
C MET A 1 -28.27 5.36 25.99
N PRO A 2 -28.99 5.94 25.02
CA PRO A 2 -28.86 5.51 23.63
C PRO A 2 -27.56 6.04 23.01
N PHE A 3 -26.58 5.16 22.83
CA PHE A 3 -25.42 5.44 22.00
C PHE A 3 -25.81 5.42 20.52
N THR A 4 -25.51 6.49 19.80
CA THR A 4 -25.80 6.66 18.37
C THR A 4 -24.50 6.84 17.58
N ILE A 5 -24.51 6.44 16.31
CA ILE A 5 -23.39 6.64 15.39
C ILE A 5 -23.90 7.42 14.20
N GLU A 6 -23.19 8.49 13.84
CA GLU A 6 -23.46 9.27 12.64
C GLU A 6 -22.21 9.56 11.84
N THR A 7 -22.39 9.99 10.58
CA THR A 7 -21.28 10.57 9.81
C THR A 7 -20.79 11.83 10.52
N LEU A 8 -19.48 12.00 10.60
CA LEU A 8 -18.86 13.18 11.20
C LEU A 8 -19.37 14.45 10.50
N LYS A 9 -19.94 15.36 11.29
CA LYS A 9 -20.38 16.69 10.85
C LYS A 9 -19.30 17.72 11.14
N GLU A 10 -19.32 18.82 10.40
CA GLU A 10 -18.38 19.92 10.61
C GLU A 10 -18.40 20.46 12.05
N SER A 11 -19.59 20.55 12.65
CA SER A 11 -19.77 21.00 14.04
C SER A 11 -19.11 20.11 15.09
N ASP A 12 -18.82 18.86 14.77
CA ASP A 12 -18.27 17.86 15.70
C ASP A 12 -16.77 17.59 15.48
N ILE A 13 -16.14 18.21 14.46
CA ILE A 13 -14.74 17.93 14.08
C ILE A 13 -13.79 18.22 15.24
N GLU A 14 -13.90 19.37 15.89
CA GLU A 14 -12.99 19.75 16.96
C GLU A 14 -13.03 18.75 18.12
N ALA A 15 -14.24 18.31 18.50
CA ALA A 15 -14.43 17.34 19.56
C ALA A 15 -13.87 15.95 19.18
N VAL A 16 -14.08 15.50 17.95
CA VAL A 16 -13.54 14.23 17.46
C VAL A 16 -12.02 14.26 17.33
N VAL A 17 -11.43 15.34 16.81
CA VAL A 17 -9.97 15.50 16.71
C VAL A 17 -9.34 15.58 18.11
N THR A 18 -10.01 16.23 19.06
CA THR A 18 -9.56 16.27 20.46
C THR A 18 -9.55 14.87 21.06
N LEU A 19 -10.64 14.10 20.89
CA LEU A 19 -10.70 12.72 21.34
C LEU A 19 -9.63 11.85 20.68
N PHE A 20 -9.41 11.98 19.36
CA PHE A 20 -8.35 11.29 18.64
C PHE A 20 -6.97 11.57 19.27
N ARG A 21 -6.65 12.85 19.53
CA ARG A 21 -5.38 13.24 20.16
C ARG A 21 -5.20 12.62 21.55
N CYS A 22 -6.26 12.58 22.36
CA CYS A 22 -6.23 11.91 23.66
C CYS A 22 -5.96 10.41 23.55
N ILE A 23 -6.57 9.74 22.56
CA ILE A 23 -6.34 8.30 22.32
C ILE A 23 -4.90 8.05 21.86
N ILE A 24 -4.33 8.92 21.02
CA ILE A 24 -2.91 8.82 20.64
C ILE A 24 -2.00 8.96 21.86
N ASP A 25 -2.27 9.92 22.76
CA ASP A 25 -1.49 10.09 23.98
C ASP A 25 -1.50 8.86 24.89
N GLU A 26 -2.64 8.18 24.97
CA GLU A 26 -2.78 6.94 25.74
C GLU A 26 -2.05 5.77 25.08
N LEU A 27 -2.32 5.51 23.79
CA LEU A 27 -1.74 4.38 23.06
C LEU A 27 -0.20 4.49 22.96
N HIS A 28 0.30 5.71 22.81
CA HIS A 28 1.71 6.01 22.63
C HIS A 28 2.35 6.63 23.88
N VAL A 29 1.83 6.35 25.08
CA VAL A 29 2.35 6.93 26.34
C VAL A 29 3.85 6.66 26.56
N LYS A 30 4.38 5.57 25.98
CA LYS A 30 5.81 5.19 26.06
C LYS A 30 6.67 5.77 24.93
N SER A 31 6.04 6.38 23.92
CA SER A 31 6.73 7.00 22.78
C SER A 31 7.24 8.40 23.13
N LEU A 32 8.22 8.85 22.36
CA LEU A 32 8.71 10.23 22.45
C LEU A 32 7.59 11.21 22.08
N GLU A 33 7.64 12.42 22.65
CA GLU A 33 6.65 13.46 22.36
C GLU A 33 6.57 13.80 20.86
N VAL A 34 7.72 13.85 20.18
CA VAL A 34 7.79 14.09 18.73
C VAL A 34 7.06 13.01 17.91
N GLU A 35 7.11 11.75 18.33
CA GLU A 35 6.41 10.65 17.66
C GLU A 35 4.90 10.77 17.86
N ARG A 36 4.46 11.10 19.09
CA ARG A 36 3.05 11.36 19.38
C ARG A 36 2.52 12.54 18.56
N LEU A 37 3.31 13.61 18.44
CA LEU A 37 2.94 14.77 17.65
C LEU A 37 2.77 14.41 16.17
N HIS A 38 3.67 13.58 15.63
CA HIS A 38 3.56 13.10 14.25
C HIS A 38 2.22 12.39 13.97
N PHE A 39 1.77 11.50 14.86
CA PHE A 39 0.46 10.85 14.72
C PHE A 39 -0.70 11.85 14.80
N LYS A 40 -0.63 12.81 15.73
CA LYS A 40 -1.66 13.82 15.91
C LYS A 40 -1.78 14.75 14.69
N ASP A 41 -0.67 15.03 14.03
CA ASP A 41 -0.58 15.88 12.84
C ASP A 41 -1.08 15.20 11.56
N MET A 42 -1.45 13.90 11.62
CA MET A 42 -2.11 13.22 10.49
C MET A 42 -3.58 13.65 10.30
N TYR A 43 -4.20 14.21 11.34
CA TYR A 43 -5.62 14.61 11.37
C TYR A 43 -5.83 16.01 11.97
N PRO A 44 -5.22 17.08 11.40
CA PRO A 44 -5.53 18.44 11.81
C PRO A 44 -6.96 18.80 11.39
N VAL A 45 -7.61 19.69 12.15
CA VAL A 45 -9.03 20.07 11.97
C VAL A 45 -9.34 20.44 10.52
N GLU A 46 -8.50 21.29 9.89
CA GLU A 46 -8.70 21.74 8.51
C GLU A 46 -8.64 20.58 7.48
N GLU A 47 -7.75 19.63 7.69
CA GLU A 47 -7.61 18.48 6.79
C GLU A 47 -8.78 17.50 6.98
N VAL A 48 -9.24 17.29 8.22
CA VAL A 48 -10.44 16.49 8.50
C VAL A 48 -11.66 17.14 7.82
N LYS A 49 -11.80 18.46 7.95
CA LYS A 49 -12.87 19.24 7.29
C LYS A 49 -12.84 19.08 5.78
N ARG A 50 -11.65 19.22 5.16
CA ARG A 50 -11.47 19.00 3.71
C ARG A 50 -11.93 17.60 3.29
N ARG A 51 -11.55 16.58 4.05
CA ARG A 51 -11.87 15.16 3.77
C ARG A 51 -13.33 14.79 4.01
N LEU A 52 -14.13 15.60 4.72
CA LEU A 52 -15.58 15.36 4.80
C LEU A 52 -16.30 15.42 3.44
N SER A 53 -15.73 16.16 2.49
CA SER A 53 -16.24 16.24 1.11
C SER A 53 -15.84 15.05 0.24
N ASP A 54 -14.88 14.23 0.69
CA ASP A 54 -14.40 13.08 -0.05
C ASP A 54 -15.37 11.90 0.14
N LYS A 55 -15.99 11.49 -0.96
CA LYS A 55 -16.94 10.37 -1.00
C LYS A 55 -16.31 9.05 -0.56
N ASP A 56 -14.99 8.91 -0.66
CA ASP A 56 -14.27 7.68 -0.32
C ASP A 56 -13.78 7.71 1.14
N CYS A 57 -13.90 8.85 1.84
CA CYS A 57 -13.68 8.93 3.29
C CYS A 57 -14.93 8.50 4.08
N ILE A 58 -14.72 7.75 5.16
CA ILE A 58 -15.76 7.31 6.10
C ILE A 58 -15.35 7.70 7.51
N TYR A 59 -15.78 8.88 7.93
CA TYR A 59 -15.53 9.40 9.27
C TYR A 59 -16.81 9.33 10.09
N LEU A 60 -16.72 8.64 11.24
CA LEU A 60 -17.85 8.38 12.13
C LEU A 60 -17.64 9.04 13.48
N ALA A 61 -18.73 9.55 14.04
CA ALA A 61 -18.82 10.08 15.38
C ALA A 61 -19.80 9.23 16.19
N GLY A 62 -19.37 8.72 17.34
CA GLY A 62 -20.20 8.02 18.31
C GLY A 62 -20.59 8.95 19.45
N LYS A 63 -21.90 9.09 19.67
CA LYS A 63 -22.50 10.01 20.66
C LYS A 63 -23.25 9.26 21.75
N GLU A 64 -23.03 9.65 23.00
CA GLU A 64 -23.90 9.33 24.15
C GLU A 64 -24.28 10.67 24.82
N ASP A 65 -25.58 10.95 24.92
CA ASP A 65 -26.14 12.21 25.43
C ASP A 65 -25.55 13.47 24.76
N ASP A 66 -25.57 13.48 23.41
CA ASP A 66 -25.00 14.53 22.54
C ASP A 66 -23.49 14.79 22.70
N LYS A 67 -22.81 14.06 23.59
CA LYS A 67 -21.36 14.13 23.76
C LYS A 67 -20.65 13.17 22.81
N ILE A 68 -19.61 13.66 22.13
CA ILE A 68 -18.68 12.81 21.37
C ILE A 68 -17.90 11.93 22.35
N VAL A 69 -18.07 10.61 22.24
CA VAL A 69 -17.41 9.63 23.12
C VAL A 69 -16.67 8.55 22.33
N ALA A 70 -16.84 8.50 21.01
CA ALA A 70 -16.13 7.57 20.14
C ALA A 70 -15.95 8.13 18.73
N PHE A 71 -14.97 7.63 17.99
CA PHE A 71 -14.73 8.01 16.60
C PHE A 71 -14.16 6.85 15.79
N LEU A 72 -14.30 6.94 14.46
CA LEU A 72 -13.62 6.08 13.51
C LEU A 72 -13.25 6.88 12.25
N PHE A 73 -11.99 6.77 11.84
CA PHE A 73 -11.46 7.29 10.59
C PHE A 73 -11.09 6.15 9.65
N ALA A 74 -11.74 6.13 8.49
CA ALA A 74 -11.47 5.17 7.43
C ALA A 74 -11.55 5.82 6.06
N TRP A 75 -11.03 5.14 5.05
CA TRP A 75 -11.23 5.48 3.64
C TRP A 75 -11.37 4.22 2.78
N ILE A 76 -11.91 4.39 1.58
CA ILE A 76 -12.00 3.33 0.57
C ILE A 76 -10.95 3.59 -0.49
N SER A 77 -10.26 2.53 -0.91
CA SER A 77 -9.40 2.55 -2.09
C SER A 77 -9.46 1.19 -2.76
N ASP A 78 -9.64 1.18 -4.08
CA ASP A 78 -9.67 -0.03 -4.92
C ASP A 78 -10.62 -1.14 -4.41
N GLY A 79 -11.81 -0.76 -3.94
CA GLY A 79 -12.79 -1.73 -3.40
C GLY A 79 -12.40 -2.31 -2.03
N VAL A 80 -11.45 -1.69 -1.34
CA VAL A 80 -11.00 -2.06 0.02
C VAL A 80 -11.29 -0.94 1.01
N GLY A 81 -11.98 -1.26 2.10
CA GLY A 81 -12.16 -0.37 3.25
C GLY A 81 -10.92 -0.40 4.16
N ASN A 82 -10.27 0.74 4.34
CA ASN A 82 -9.07 0.91 5.18
C ASN A 82 -9.49 1.60 6.47
N ILE A 83 -9.49 0.87 7.59
CA ILE A 83 -9.72 1.47 8.92
C ILE A 83 -8.36 1.90 9.45
N HIS A 84 -8.20 3.20 9.72
CA HIS A 84 -6.92 3.77 10.15
C HIS A 84 -6.88 3.97 11.66
N TRP A 85 -7.82 4.75 12.19
CA TRP A 85 -7.91 5.02 13.61
C TRP A 85 -9.34 4.88 14.08
N MET A 86 -9.52 4.21 15.21
CA MET A 86 -10.79 4.21 15.93
C MET A 86 -10.50 4.27 17.42
N GLY A 87 -11.41 4.90 18.16
CA GLY A 87 -11.23 5.08 19.59
C GLY A 87 -12.55 5.26 20.30
N VAL A 88 -12.59 4.77 21.54
CA VAL A 88 -13.67 5.03 22.50
C VAL A 88 -13.03 5.65 23.72
N MET A 89 -13.61 6.76 24.18
CA MET A 89 -13.15 7.48 25.37
C MET A 89 -13.10 6.53 26.59
N PRO A 90 -12.06 6.57 27.43
CA PRO A 90 -11.80 5.55 28.46
C PRO A 90 -13.00 5.20 29.36
N GLU A 91 -13.76 6.21 29.79
CA GLU A 91 -14.90 6.05 30.72
C GLU A 91 -16.12 5.39 30.06
N TYR A 92 -16.13 5.31 28.72
CA TYR A 92 -17.20 4.78 27.90
C TYR A 92 -16.85 3.40 27.29
N ARG A 93 -15.69 2.85 27.64
CA ARG A 93 -15.26 1.51 27.20
C ARG A 93 -16.04 0.40 27.90
N LYS A 94 -15.94 -0.82 27.34
CA LYS A 94 -16.66 -2.03 27.80
C LYS A 94 -18.19 -1.90 27.76
N ARG A 95 -18.72 -0.93 27.00
CA ARG A 95 -20.15 -0.72 26.71
C ARG A 95 -20.56 -1.18 25.31
N GLY A 96 -19.66 -1.82 24.57
CA GLY A 96 -19.88 -2.28 23.19
C GLY A 96 -19.78 -1.21 22.10
N TYR A 97 -19.28 0.00 22.41
CA TYR A 97 -19.22 1.09 21.42
C TYR A 97 -18.18 0.85 20.32
N GLY A 98 -17.09 0.15 20.66
CA GLY A 98 -16.11 -0.31 19.67
C GLY A 98 -16.72 -1.30 18.68
N ASP A 99 -17.51 -2.26 19.16
CA ASP A 99 -18.25 -3.21 18.32
C ASP A 99 -19.19 -2.47 17.36
N LYS A 100 -20.02 -1.57 17.88
CA LYS A 100 -20.99 -0.81 17.08
C LYS A 100 -20.32 0.05 16.01
N LEU A 101 -19.19 0.71 16.33
CA LEU A 101 -18.43 1.50 15.36
C LEU A 101 -17.89 0.63 14.22
N LEU A 102 -17.33 -0.53 14.56
CA LEU A 102 -16.75 -1.45 13.60
C LEU A 102 -17.83 -2.06 12.70
N GLU A 103 -18.97 -2.47 13.26
CA GLU A 103 -20.14 -2.95 12.52
C GLU A 103 -20.67 -1.90 11.54
N GLU A 104 -20.81 -0.64 11.98
CA GLU A 104 -21.28 0.45 11.13
C GLU A 104 -20.29 0.77 10.02
N ALA A 105 -18.97 0.77 10.29
CA ALA A 105 -17.95 0.94 9.25
C ALA A 105 -18.03 -0.17 8.19
N ILE A 106 -18.15 -1.43 8.60
CA ILE A 106 -18.26 -2.59 7.70
C ILE A 106 -19.55 -2.55 6.88
N LYS A 107 -20.66 -2.13 7.49
CA LYS A 107 -21.93 -1.91 6.78
C LYS A 107 -21.76 -0.85 5.69
N ARG A 108 -21.08 0.26 5.96
CA ARG A 108 -20.82 1.32 4.96
C ARG A 108 -19.85 0.87 3.87
N PHE A 109 -18.81 0.10 4.21
CA PHE A 109 -17.93 -0.52 3.20
C PHE A 109 -18.73 -1.45 2.28
N THR A 110 -19.56 -2.32 2.84
CA THR A 110 -20.44 -3.22 2.07
C THR A 110 -21.35 -2.43 1.13
N ALA A 111 -21.99 -1.37 1.62
CA ALA A 111 -22.88 -0.52 0.82
C ALA A 111 -22.16 0.22 -0.32
N LYS A 112 -20.85 0.44 -0.20
CA LYS A 112 -20.01 1.04 -1.24
C LYS A 112 -19.32 0.00 -2.13
N GLY A 113 -19.69 -1.27 -2.03
CA GLY A 113 -19.18 -2.35 -2.89
C GLY A 113 -17.78 -2.83 -2.51
N CYS A 114 -17.29 -2.52 -1.31
CA CYS A 114 -16.01 -3.05 -0.86
C CYS A 114 -16.10 -4.58 -0.69
N TYR A 115 -15.10 -5.28 -1.21
CA TYR A 115 -14.98 -6.73 -1.06
C TYR A 115 -14.14 -7.13 0.15
N GLU A 116 -13.39 -6.17 0.71
CA GLU A 116 -12.47 -6.39 1.82
C GLU A 116 -12.45 -5.17 2.74
N ALA A 117 -12.25 -5.41 4.04
CA ALA A 117 -11.82 -4.40 5.00
C ALA A 117 -10.47 -4.80 5.60
N LYS A 118 -9.58 -3.83 5.84
CA LYS A 118 -8.29 -4.06 6.46
C LYS A 118 -7.92 -2.95 7.44
N LEU A 119 -7.06 -3.30 8.39
CA LEU A 119 -6.53 -2.39 9.39
C LEU A 119 -5.16 -2.86 9.87
N PHE A 120 -4.38 -1.93 10.40
CA PHE A 120 -3.17 -2.23 11.15
C PHE A 120 -3.46 -2.11 12.65
N THR A 121 -2.93 -3.03 13.44
CA THR A 121 -3.02 -2.98 14.90
C THR A 121 -1.71 -3.42 15.55
N TYR A 122 -1.52 -3.04 16.80
CA TYR A 122 -0.41 -3.53 17.62
C TYR A 122 -0.77 -4.87 18.27
N PRO A 123 0.04 -5.92 18.14
CA PRO A 123 -0.19 -7.21 18.79
C PRO A 123 -0.23 -7.13 20.32
N SER A 124 0.41 -6.11 20.90
CA SER A 124 0.39 -5.83 22.34
C SER A 124 -0.97 -5.31 22.82
N GLU A 125 -1.76 -4.69 21.94
CA GLU A 125 -3.06 -4.10 22.26
C GLU A 125 -4.17 -5.16 22.18
N LYS A 126 -4.16 -6.10 23.14
CA LYS A 126 -5.06 -7.26 23.16
C LYS A 126 -6.54 -6.88 23.05
N VAL A 127 -6.98 -5.78 23.66
CA VAL A 127 -8.39 -5.36 23.60
C VAL A 127 -8.83 -5.03 22.18
N ALA A 128 -8.02 -4.28 21.43
CA ALA A 128 -8.31 -3.96 20.03
C ALA A 128 -8.18 -5.19 19.14
N TYR A 129 -7.13 -5.98 19.37
CA TYR A 129 -6.89 -7.23 18.66
C TYR A 129 -8.06 -8.21 18.77
N ASP A 130 -8.52 -8.48 19.99
CA ASP A 130 -9.63 -9.38 20.28
C ASP A 130 -10.95 -8.84 19.69
N LEU A 131 -11.16 -7.51 19.72
CA LEU A 131 -12.28 -6.86 19.05
C LEU A 131 -12.26 -7.15 17.55
N PHE A 132 -11.12 -6.96 16.88
CA PHE A 132 -11.02 -7.21 15.43
C PHE A 132 -11.21 -8.69 15.08
N GLN A 133 -10.63 -9.61 15.86
CA GLN A 133 -10.84 -11.05 15.67
C GLN A 133 -12.31 -11.45 15.83
N LYS A 134 -12.99 -10.94 16.87
CA LYS A 134 -14.43 -11.16 17.09
C LYS A 134 -15.26 -10.71 15.89
N HIS A 135 -14.86 -9.61 15.25
CA HIS A 135 -15.50 -9.07 14.04
C HIS A 135 -14.98 -9.69 12.74
N GLY A 136 -14.33 -10.86 12.79
CA GLY A 136 -13.97 -11.65 11.61
C GLY A 136 -12.73 -11.19 10.86
N PHE A 137 -11.93 -10.28 11.43
CA PHE A 137 -10.62 -9.96 10.89
C PHE A 137 -9.62 -11.07 11.25
N LYS A 138 -8.78 -11.43 10.30
CA LYS A 138 -7.70 -12.42 10.45
C LYS A 138 -6.36 -11.79 10.15
N GLU A 139 -5.31 -12.23 10.83
CA GLU A 139 -3.95 -11.78 10.53
C GLU A 139 -3.53 -12.25 9.14
N THR A 140 -2.96 -11.35 8.34
CA THR A 140 -2.44 -11.67 7.01
C THR A 140 -0.99 -11.27 6.81
N ALA A 141 -0.50 -10.28 7.55
CA ALA A 141 0.92 -9.91 7.53
C ALA A 141 1.38 -9.40 8.90
N PHE A 142 2.64 -9.64 9.20
CA PHE A 142 3.33 -9.14 10.40
C PHE A 142 4.50 -8.27 9.97
N VAL A 143 4.54 -7.04 10.49
CA VAL A 143 5.69 -6.15 10.37
C VAL A 143 6.41 -6.12 11.70
N ASP A 144 7.65 -6.61 11.66
CA ASP A 144 8.53 -6.64 12.81
C ASP A 144 9.03 -5.25 13.20
N ARG A 145 9.32 -5.06 14.50
CA ARG A 145 9.86 -3.82 15.08
C ARG A 145 11.08 -3.24 14.35
N ARG A 146 11.84 -4.04 13.60
CA ARG A 146 12.98 -3.56 12.79
C ARG A 146 12.61 -2.46 11.79
N PHE A 147 11.35 -2.34 11.38
CA PHE A 147 10.92 -1.34 10.39
C PHE A 147 10.34 -0.08 11.02
N PHE A 148 9.51 -0.22 12.06
CA PHE A 148 8.75 0.89 12.65
C PHE A 148 9.05 1.13 14.14
N GLY A 149 10.04 0.44 14.72
CA GLY A 149 10.30 0.46 16.17
C GLY A 149 9.25 -0.30 16.99
N VAL A 150 8.12 -0.68 16.39
CA VAL A 150 7.00 -1.39 17.01
C VAL A 150 6.53 -2.55 16.13
N ASN A 151 6.01 -3.60 16.76
CA ASN A 151 5.39 -4.71 16.03
C ASN A 151 4.00 -4.29 15.57
N ILE A 152 3.68 -4.52 14.29
CA ILE A 152 2.38 -4.19 13.71
C ILE A 152 1.86 -5.41 12.96
N VAL A 153 0.57 -5.71 13.10
CA VAL A 153 -0.10 -6.75 12.32
C VAL A 153 -1.12 -6.11 11.40
N LEU A 154 -1.09 -6.52 10.13
CA LEU A 154 -2.17 -6.29 9.18
C LEU A 154 -3.24 -7.36 9.42
N MET A 155 -4.45 -6.91 9.73
CA MET A 155 -5.62 -7.77 9.83
C MET A 155 -6.61 -7.46 8.71
N VAL A 156 -7.20 -8.51 8.15
CA VAL A 156 -8.10 -8.43 6.99
C VAL A 156 -9.39 -9.20 7.24
N ARG A 157 -10.52 -8.61 6.91
CA ARG A 157 -11.84 -9.24 6.85
C ARG A 157 -12.33 -9.22 5.40
N LYS A 158 -12.65 -10.39 4.84
CA LYS A 158 -13.37 -10.48 3.57
C LYS A 158 -14.84 -10.12 3.79
N ILE A 159 -15.36 -9.17 3.01
CA ILE A 159 -16.76 -8.71 3.06
C ILE A 159 -17.57 -9.42 1.98
N ALA A 160 -17.05 -9.45 0.76
CA ALA A 160 -17.66 -10.08 -0.40
C ALA A 160 -16.59 -10.84 -1.20
N THR A 161 -17.03 -11.60 -2.21
CA THR A 161 -16.10 -12.14 -3.20
C THR A 161 -15.43 -10.99 -3.93
N VAL A 162 -14.10 -11.03 -4.04
CA VAL A 162 -13.34 -10.04 -4.82
C VAL A 162 -13.94 -10.01 -6.24
N PRO A 163 -14.37 -8.85 -6.77
CA PRO A 163 -14.87 -8.74 -8.14
C PRO A 163 -13.78 -9.16 -9.13
N LYS A 164 -14.15 -9.76 -10.27
CA LYS A 164 -13.17 -10.31 -11.23
C LYS A 164 -12.14 -9.26 -11.66
N GLU A 165 -12.60 -8.03 -11.87
CA GLU A 165 -11.81 -6.86 -12.25
C GLU A 165 -10.76 -6.46 -11.19
N HIS A 166 -10.96 -6.79 -9.92
CA HIS A 166 -10.02 -6.52 -8.82
C HIS A 166 -9.15 -7.73 -8.46
N ARG A 167 -9.46 -8.92 -9.00
CA ARG A 167 -8.66 -10.14 -8.79
C ARG A 167 -7.36 -10.12 -9.57
N LEU A 168 -7.38 -9.54 -10.77
CA LEU A 168 -6.23 -9.47 -11.65
C LEU A 168 -5.43 -8.22 -11.31
N LYS A 169 -4.15 -8.41 -10.97
CA LYS A 169 -3.19 -7.33 -10.82
C LYS A 169 -2.29 -7.31 -12.05
N LYS A 170 -2.10 -6.12 -12.60
CA LYS A 170 -1.44 -5.91 -13.89
C LYS A 170 -0.20 -5.05 -13.71
N ILE A 171 0.94 -5.57 -14.13
CA ILE A 171 2.22 -4.88 -14.07
C ILE A 171 2.82 -4.81 -15.47
N VAL A 172 3.38 -3.66 -15.82
CA VAL A 172 4.18 -3.51 -17.04
C VAL A 172 5.60 -3.04 -16.68
N LEU A 173 6.61 -3.74 -17.17
CA LEU A 173 8.02 -3.38 -17.02
C LEU A 173 8.56 -3.02 -18.41
N ALA A 174 9.26 -1.91 -18.53
CA ALA A 174 9.82 -1.46 -19.79
C ALA A 174 11.25 -0.92 -19.62
N GLY A 175 12.05 -1.13 -20.66
CA GLY A 175 13.42 -0.68 -20.71
C GLY A 175 14.07 -0.98 -22.05
N GLU A 176 15.31 -0.57 -22.21
CA GLU A 176 16.15 -0.91 -23.34
C GLU A 176 16.84 -2.27 -23.14
N ALA A 177 17.19 -2.91 -24.25
CA ALA A 177 18.01 -4.12 -24.25
C ALA A 177 19.29 -3.92 -23.43
N GLY A 178 19.53 -4.81 -22.46
CA GLY A 178 20.66 -4.73 -21.53
C GLY A 178 20.32 -4.17 -20.16
N GLN A 179 19.17 -3.49 -19.98
CA GLN A 179 18.73 -3.00 -18.67
C GLN A 179 18.15 -4.09 -17.74
N GLY A 180 18.18 -5.36 -18.17
CA GLY A 180 17.79 -6.49 -17.33
C GLY A 180 16.28 -6.67 -17.12
N ILE A 181 15.43 -6.11 -18.01
CA ILE A 181 13.96 -6.24 -17.94
C ILE A 181 13.51 -7.70 -17.93
N LYS A 182 14.06 -8.53 -18.82
CA LYS A 182 13.74 -9.97 -18.87
C LYS A 182 14.04 -10.68 -17.55
N LEU A 183 15.20 -10.42 -16.95
CA LEU A 183 15.60 -11.00 -15.68
C LEU A 183 14.63 -10.58 -14.56
N MET A 184 14.34 -9.28 -14.48
CA MET A 184 13.42 -8.72 -13.48
C MET A 184 12.01 -9.31 -13.63
N ALA A 185 11.51 -9.45 -14.86
CA ALA A 185 10.20 -10.01 -15.15
C ALA A 185 10.08 -11.47 -14.71
N HIS A 186 11.07 -12.31 -15.05
CA HIS A 186 11.10 -13.70 -14.60
C HIS A 186 11.24 -13.83 -13.09
N ALA A 187 12.11 -13.03 -12.46
CA ALA A 187 12.26 -13.02 -11.01
C ALA A 187 10.94 -12.65 -10.32
N LEU A 188 10.27 -11.59 -10.77
CA LEU A 188 8.97 -11.19 -10.22
C LEU A 188 7.90 -12.27 -10.41
N ALA A 189 7.82 -12.87 -11.61
CA ALA A 189 6.87 -13.94 -11.90
C ALA A 189 7.10 -15.15 -10.99
N ASN A 190 8.34 -15.58 -10.79
CA ASN A 190 8.65 -16.70 -9.91
C ASN A 190 8.34 -16.40 -8.43
N ILE A 191 8.66 -15.20 -7.95
CA ILE A 191 8.33 -14.75 -6.59
C ILE A 191 6.82 -14.84 -6.38
N LEU A 192 6.03 -14.31 -7.32
CA LEU A 192 4.57 -14.37 -7.28
C LEU A 192 4.07 -15.82 -7.29
N ALA A 193 4.66 -16.70 -8.12
CA ALA A 193 4.24 -18.09 -8.24
C ALA A 193 4.46 -18.85 -6.92
N LYS A 194 5.61 -18.62 -6.28
CA LYS A 194 5.93 -19.21 -4.97
C LYS A 194 5.05 -18.69 -3.84
N LEU A 195 4.51 -17.48 -3.98
CA LEU A 195 3.49 -16.93 -3.09
C LEU A 195 2.08 -17.47 -3.40
N GLY A 196 1.96 -18.48 -4.26
CA GLY A 196 0.70 -19.15 -4.58
C GLY A 196 -0.19 -18.40 -5.55
N LYS A 197 0.33 -17.36 -6.22
CA LYS A 197 -0.41 -16.65 -7.27
C LYS A 197 -0.34 -17.43 -8.57
N GLU A 198 -1.39 -17.37 -9.36
CA GLU A 198 -1.29 -17.69 -10.78
C GLU A 198 -0.78 -16.46 -11.52
N ILE A 199 0.09 -16.67 -12.53
CA ILE A 199 0.74 -15.60 -13.29
C ILE A 199 0.73 -15.92 -14.77
N SER A 200 0.52 -14.88 -15.58
CA SER A 200 0.88 -14.84 -16.99
C SER A 200 1.98 -13.80 -17.19
N LEU A 201 3.02 -14.16 -17.94
CA LEU A 201 4.11 -13.28 -18.34
C LEU A 201 4.19 -13.26 -19.86
N ASN A 202 4.01 -12.08 -20.46
CA ASN A 202 4.21 -11.84 -21.88
C ASN A 202 5.43 -10.94 -22.08
N LEU A 203 6.34 -11.33 -22.99
CA LEU A 203 7.53 -10.56 -23.34
C LEU A 203 7.38 -10.03 -24.75
N VAL A 204 7.32 -8.70 -24.87
CA VAL A 204 7.23 -7.98 -26.13
C VAL A 204 8.59 -7.36 -26.40
N TYR A 205 9.16 -7.70 -27.55
CA TYR A 205 10.41 -7.14 -28.05
C TYR A 205 10.16 -6.52 -29.42
N ASP A 206 10.84 -5.44 -29.71
CA ASP A 206 10.89 -4.94 -31.08
C ASP A 206 11.71 -5.88 -31.97
N ALA A 207 11.57 -5.70 -33.29
CA ALA A 207 12.32 -6.48 -34.26
C ALA A 207 13.80 -6.06 -34.38
N ALA A 208 14.27 -5.12 -33.55
CA ALA A 208 15.60 -4.52 -33.70
C ALA A 208 16.69 -5.43 -33.11
N VAL A 209 17.75 -5.65 -33.88
CA VAL A 209 18.83 -6.60 -33.54
C VAL A 209 19.74 -6.08 -32.39
N ARG A 210 19.78 -4.77 -32.15
CA ARG A 210 20.50 -4.10 -31.04
C ARG A 210 19.81 -2.79 -30.64
N GLY A 211 19.79 -2.49 -29.34
CA GLY A 211 19.25 -1.23 -28.80
C GLY A 211 17.72 -1.17 -28.80
N GLY A 212 17.07 -2.33 -28.90
CA GLY A 212 15.62 -2.41 -28.94
C GLY A 212 14.94 -2.24 -27.58
N ASN A 213 13.69 -1.81 -27.60
CA ASN A 213 12.84 -1.73 -26.42
C ASN A 213 12.30 -3.12 -26.05
N ILE A 214 12.37 -3.43 -24.76
CA ILE A 214 11.83 -4.64 -24.17
C ILE A 214 10.73 -4.23 -23.20
N ARG A 215 9.54 -4.82 -23.40
CA ARG A 215 8.40 -4.70 -22.51
C ARG A 215 8.02 -6.07 -21.97
N ALA A 216 7.80 -6.16 -20.67
CA ALA A 216 7.25 -7.32 -20.00
C ALA A 216 5.89 -6.97 -19.40
N GLU A 217 4.87 -7.73 -19.75
CA GLU A 217 3.51 -7.59 -19.23
C GLU A 217 3.22 -8.77 -18.31
N ILE A 218 2.87 -8.47 -17.06
CA ILE A 218 2.64 -9.46 -16.02
C ILE A 218 1.22 -9.29 -15.51
N VAL A 219 0.44 -10.37 -15.57
CA VAL A 219 -0.86 -10.47 -14.92
C VAL A 219 -0.73 -11.51 -13.82
N TYR A 220 -1.14 -11.18 -12.60
CA TYR A 220 -1.17 -12.16 -11.50
C TYR A 220 -2.45 -12.09 -10.68
N SER A 221 -2.82 -13.22 -10.08
CA SER A 221 -4.02 -13.32 -9.26
C SER A 221 -3.96 -14.45 -8.24
N ASP A 222 -4.79 -14.34 -7.19
CA ASP A 222 -5.10 -15.45 -6.29
C ASP A 222 -6.08 -16.48 -6.91
N ASN A 223 -6.56 -16.24 -8.13
CA ASN A 223 -7.55 -17.06 -8.82
C ASN A 223 -7.10 -17.36 -10.26
N PRO A 224 -7.74 -18.35 -10.94
CA PRO A 224 -7.57 -18.58 -12.36
C PRO A 224 -7.62 -17.30 -13.23
N ILE A 225 -6.62 -17.13 -14.11
CA ILE A 225 -6.48 -16.03 -15.08
C ILE A 225 -7.17 -16.46 -16.38
N ASP A 226 -8.37 -15.93 -16.60
CA ASP A 226 -9.14 -16.19 -17.83
C ASP A 226 -8.54 -15.46 -19.05
N VAL A 227 -8.08 -14.21 -18.86
CA VAL A 227 -7.59 -13.34 -19.94
C VAL A 227 -6.26 -12.68 -19.52
N PRO A 228 -5.14 -13.01 -20.17
CA PRO A 228 -3.81 -12.52 -19.79
C PRO A 228 -3.40 -11.18 -20.44
N PHE A 229 -4.33 -10.49 -21.13
CA PHE A 229 -4.07 -9.25 -21.85
C PHE A 229 -4.75 -8.04 -21.19
N PHE A 230 -4.14 -6.86 -21.29
CA PHE A 230 -4.69 -5.63 -20.72
C PHE A 230 -4.24 -4.37 -21.47
N ASP A 231 -5.09 -3.34 -21.47
CA ASP A 231 -4.78 -2.04 -22.07
C ASP A 231 -4.11 -1.05 -21.10
N GLU A 232 -4.44 -1.13 -19.80
CA GLU A 232 -3.88 -0.30 -18.74
C GLU A 232 -3.42 -1.19 -17.57
N ALA A 233 -2.18 -1.00 -17.13
CA ALA A 233 -1.61 -1.66 -15.95
C ALA A 233 -2.03 -0.95 -14.65
N ASP A 234 -1.99 -1.66 -13.53
CA ASP A 234 -2.11 -1.02 -12.21
C ASP A 234 -0.82 -0.27 -11.87
N ILE A 235 0.33 -0.90 -12.13
CA ILE A 235 1.66 -0.31 -11.93
C ILE A 235 2.51 -0.52 -13.17
N GLY A 236 3.14 0.54 -13.65
CA GLY A 236 4.18 0.48 -14.67
C GLY A 236 5.54 0.89 -14.11
N LEU A 237 6.60 0.32 -14.67
CA LEU A 237 7.98 0.65 -14.35
C LEU A 237 8.78 0.84 -15.64
N GLN A 238 9.39 2.01 -15.83
CA GLN A 238 10.25 2.30 -16.98
C GLN A 238 11.66 2.67 -16.54
N LEU A 239 12.66 1.93 -17.05
CA LEU A 239 14.08 2.17 -16.77
C LEU A 239 14.80 2.96 -17.86
N SER A 240 14.20 3.09 -19.05
CA SER A 240 14.78 3.87 -20.15
C SER A 240 14.82 5.35 -19.82
N LYS A 241 15.87 6.05 -20.31
CA LYS A 241 15.96 7.52 -20.23
C LYS A 241 14.90 8.20 -21.09
N THR A 242 14.49 7.55 -22.17
CA THR A 242 13.36 7.99 -22.98
C THR A 242 12.12 7.20 -22.60
N LEU A 243 11.08 7.90 -22.14
CA LEU A 243 9.82 7.28 -21.75
C LEU A 243 9.02 6.82 -22.96
N ASP A 244 8.57 5.58 -22.91
CA ASP A 244 7.59 5.04 -23.84
C ASP A 244 6.17 5.49 -23.41
N LEU A 245 5.64 6.49 -24.13
CA LEU A 245 4.32 7.06 -23.89
C LEU A 245 3.16 6.14 -24.33
N THR A 246 3.45 5.03 -25.02
CA THR A 246 2.43 4.04 -25.38
C THR A 246 2.04 3.17 -24.18
N ILE A 247 2.85 3.14 -23.13
CA ILE A 247 2.62 2.37 -21.92
C ILE A 247 1.67 3.12 -21.00
N ARG A 248 0.52 2.51 -20.70
CA ARG A 248 -0.49 3.05 -19.80
C ARG A 248 -0.49 2.31 -18.48
N ALA A 249 -0.39 3.04 -17.39
CA ALA A 249 -0.60 2.52 -16.04
C ALA A 249 -1.27 3.55 -15.13
N LYS A 250 -1.99 3.06 -14.11
CA LYS A 250 -2.57 3.92 -13.06
C LYS A 250 -1.49 4.61 -12.22
N HIS A 251 -0.37 3.93 -11.98
CA HIS A 251 0.80 4.46 -11.29
C HIS A 251 2.09 4.10 -12.04
N MET A 252 2.99 5.06 -12.21
CA MET A 252 4.24 4.88 -12.95
C MET A 252 5.48 5.15 -12.10
N LEU A 253 6.31 4.12 -11.96
CA LEU A 253 7.69 4.21 -11.47
C LEU A 253 8.62 4.50 -12.64
N ILE A 254 9.47 5.52 -12.53
CA ILE A 254 10.41 5.90 -13.60
C ILE A 254 11.80 6.19 -13.04
N ASP A 255 12.83 6.01 -13.87
CA ASP A 255 14.12 6.62 -13.56
C ASP A 255 13.99 8.15 -13.58
N SER A 256 14.48 8.84 -12.55
CA SER A 256 14.35 10.30 -12.46
C SER A 256 15.06 11.03 -13.58
N SER A 257 16.07 10.42 -14.22
CA SER A 257 16.73 10.99 -15.40
C SER A 257 15.83 11.03 -16.64
N ALA A 258 14.72 10.29 -16.64
CA ALA A 258 13.78 10.24 -17.75
C ALA A 258 12.75 11.39 -17.75
N CYS A 259 12.70 12.19 -16.69
CA CYS A 259 11.74 13.29 -16.57
C CYS A 259 12.26 14.44 -15.71
N ASP A 260 12.15 15.67 -16.22
CA ASP A 260 12.45 16.88 -15.46
C ASP A 260 11.40 17.15 -14.35
N ALA A 261 11.77 18.00 -13.39
CA ALA A 261 10.98 18.30 -12.20
C ALA A 261 9.60 18.91 -12.50
N GLU A 262 9.43 19.66 -13.60
CA GLU A 262 8.18 20.33 -13.96
C GLU A 262 7.35 19.56 -15.01
N CYS A 263 6.71 18.49 -14.57
CA CYS A 263 5.84 17.68 -15.43
C CYS A 263 4.42 18.30 -15.53
N LYS A 264 4.29 19.45 -16.19
CA LYS A 264 3.01 20.20 -16.27
C LYS A 264 1.99 19.64 -17.29
N LYS A 265 2.41 18.76 -18.21
CA LYS A 265 1.59 18.22 -19.32
C LYS A 265 1.88 16.73 -19.64
N CYS A 266 2.19 15.94 -18.62
CA CYS A 266 2.48 14.53 -18.83
C CYS A 266 1.28 13.68 -18.47
N ASP A 267 0.81 12.87 -19.41
CA ASP A 267 -0.29 11.93 -19.20
C ASP A 267 0.14 10.75 -18.30
N LEU A 268 1.44 10.59 -18.03
CA LEU A 268 1.95 9.59 -17.09
C LEU A 268 1.68 10.03 -15.65
N LYS A 269 0.97 9.17 -14.92
CA LYS A 269 0.68 9.33 -13.48
C LYS A 269 1.91 8.93 -12.63
N CYS A 270 2.95 9.77 -12.64
CA CYS A 270 4.21 9.57 -11.89
C CYS A 270 4.44 10.68 -10.83
N PRO A 271 3.95 10.51 -9.58
CA PRO A 271 4.22 11.45 -8.50
C PRO A 271 5.73 11.54 -8.20
N ALA A 272 6.17 12.63 -7.56
CA ALA A 272 7.60 12.85 -7.30
C ALA A 272 8.25 11.69 -6.51
N SER A 273 7.51 11.06 -5.59
CA SER A 273 7.92 9.90 -4.79
C SER A 273 8.16 8.61 -5.61
N ASP A 274 7.70 8.58 -6.86
CA ASP A 274 7.81 7.44 -7.77
C ASP A 274 8.87 7.69 -8.87
N ARG A 275 9.56 8.83 -8.84
CA ARG A 275 10.69 9.16 -9.72
C ARG A 275 11.99 8.91 -8.98
N ILE A 276 12.68 7.83 -9.31
CA ILE A 276 13.80 7.34 -8.52
C ILE A 276 15.06 7.37 -9.37
N PRO A 277 16.18 7.91 -8.87
CA PRO A 277 17.43 7.97 -9.62
C PRO A 277 18.13 6.60 -9.66
N PHE A 278 17.50 5.57 -10.24
CA PHE A 278 17.97 4.18 -10.15
C PHE A 278 19.41 4.01 -10.66
N GLU A 279 19.76 4.61 -11.81
CA GLU A 279 21.12 4.54 -12.35
C GLU A 279 22.16 5.13 -11.38
N LYS A 280 21.86 6.31 -10.81
CA LYS A 280 22.72 6.97 -9.82
C LYS A 280 22.87 6.11 -8.56
N LEU A 281 21.76 5.58 -8.03
CA LEU A 281 21.78 4.74 -6.83
C LEU A 281 22.59 3.45 -7.04
N ALA A 282 22.48 2.84 -8.22
CA ALA A 282 23.24 1.63 -8.55
C ALA A 282 24.74 1.92 -8.59
N VAL A 283 25.16 3.04 -9.20
CA VAL A 283 26.58 3.44 -9.26
C VAL A 283 27.11 3.83 -7.87
N GLU A 284 26.37 4.64 -7.11
CA GLU A 284 26.84 5.14 -5.81
C GLU A 284 26.88 4.07 -4.73
N GLN A 285 25.89 3.17 -4.69
CA GLN A 285 25.75 2.19 -3.59
C GLN A 285 26.32 0.81 -3.95
N PHE A 286 26.40 0.46 -5.24
CA PHE A 286 26.81 -0.86 -5.71
C PHE A 286 27.94 -0.81 -6.74
N SER A 287 28.50 0.37 -7.01
CA SER A 287 29.64 0.59 -7.92
C SER A 287 29.41 0.14 -9.36
N SER A 288 28.17 -0.16 -9.76
CA SER A 288 27.86 -0.68 -11.09
C SER A 288 26.40 -0.45 -11.50
N PRO A 289 26.14 0.00 -12.75
CA PRO A 289 24.78 0.19 -13.26
C PRO A 289 24.03 -1.13 -13.49
N ILE A 290 24.71 -2.29 -13.44
CA ILE A 290 24.05 -3.60 -13.62
C ILE A 290 22.98 -3.89 -12.56
N PHE A 291 23.01 -3.19 -11.42
CA PHE A 291 22.08 -3.38 -10.30
C PHE A 291 20.84 -2.49 -10.37
N VAL A 292 20.69 -1.64 -11.39
CA VAL A 292 19.51 -0.78 -11.60
C VAL A 292 18.21 -1.58 -11.54
N ASN A 293 18.15 -2.71 -12.25
CA ASN A 293 16.99 -3.58 -12.28
C ASN A 293 16.67 -4.19 -10.91
N MET A 294 17.66 -4.51 -10.08
CA MET A 294 17.45 -5.09 -8.76
C MET A 294 16.94 -4.05 -7.75
N ILE A 295 17.46 -2.82 -7.80
CA ILE A 295 16.92 -1.70 -7.01
C ILE A 295 15.48 -1.41 -7.43
N ALA A 296 15.23 -1.37 -8.74
CA ALA A 296 13.89 -1.18 -9.31
C ALA A 296 12.91 -2.28 -8.90
N LEU A 297 13.34 -3.55 -8.94
CA LEU A 297 12.55 -4.68 -8.46
C LEU A 297 12.22 -4.54 -6.97
N GLY A 298 13.19 -4.18 -6.13
CA GLY A 298 12.98 -3.91 -4.72
C GLY A 298 11.89 -2.87 -4.47
N ARG A 299 11.97 -1.74 -5.19
CA ARG A 299 10.96 -0.69 -5.09
C ARG A 299 9.59 -1.17 -5.54
N LEU A 300 9.52 -1.89 -6.66
CA LEU A 300 8.27 -2.44 -7.16
C LEU A 300 7.63 -3.39 -6.14
N LEU A 301 8.41 -4.31 -5.55
CA LEU A 301 7.96 -5.23 -4.51
C LEU A 301 7.37 -4.50 -3.29
N SER A 302 7.97 -3.37 -2.89
CA SER A 302 7.46 -2.50 -1.84
C SER A 302 6.11 -1.88 -2.21
N LYS A 303 5.98 -1.34 -3.43
CA LYS A 303 4.72 -0.75 -3.92
C LYS A 303 3.58 -1.75 -4.04
N ILE A 304 3.86 -3.00 -4.41
CA ILE A 304 2.83 -4.06 -4.45
C ILE A 304 2.61 -4.76 -3.11
N GLY A 305 3.34 -4.36 -2.06
CA GLY A 305 3.16 -4.86 -0.70
C GLY A 305 3.61 -6.31 -0.49
N ILE A 306 4.58 -6.80 -1.28
CA ILE A 306 5.16 -8.13 -1.07
C ILE A 306 6.22 -8.06 0.02
N ASN A 307 6.03 -8.82 1.10
CA ASN A 307 7.04 -8.95 2.14
C ASN A 307 8.26 -9.71 1.62
N ILE A 308 9.36 -9.00 1.36
CA ILE A 308 10.59 -9.60 0.83
C ILE A 308 11.29 -10.57 1.78
N GLU A 309 10.98 -10.54 3.08
CA GLU A 309 11.56 -11.47 4.06
C GLU A 309 11.00 -12.90 3.93
N THR A 310 9.84 -13.06 3.29
CA THR A 310 9.27 -14.40 3.00
C THR A 310 9.80 -14.98 1.68
N VAL A 311 10.58 -14.20 0.92
CA VAL A 311 11.05 -14.57 -0.40
C VAL A 311 12.45 -15.19 -0.33
N ASN A 312 12.59 -16.42 -0.83
CA ASN A 312 13.89 -17.05 -0.98
C ASN A 312 14.57 -16.64 -2.30
N PHE A 313 15.21 -15.46 -2.30
CA PHE A 313 15.90 -14.91 -3.47
C PHE A 313 17.06 -15.77 -3.99
N ALA A 314 17.66 -16.62 -3.15
CA ALA A 314 18.76 -17.49 -3.56
C ALA A 314 18.35 -18.50 -4.65
N ALA A 315 17.07 -18.81 -4.74
CA ALA A 315 16.51 -19.69 -5.75
C ALA A 315 16.11 -18.97 -7.05
N GLU A 316 16.11 -17.62 -7.07
CA GLU A 316 15.54 -16.83 -8.17
C GLU A 316 16.58 -16.22 -9.10
N PHE A 317 17.81 -16.06 -8.62
CA PHE A 317 18.85 -15.39 -9.36
C PHE A 317 20.00 -16.33 -9.69
N PRO A 318 20.70 -16.09 -10.82
CA PRO A 318 21.98 -16.73 -11.07
C PRO A 318 22.92 -16.57 -9.87
N PRO A 319 23.81 -17.55 -9.61
CA PRO A 319 24.76 -17.46 -8.49
C PRO A 319 25.70 -16.26 -8.63
N GLN A 320 25.90 -15.76 -9.85
CA GLN A 320 26.69 -14.57 -10.12
C GLN A 320 26.02 -13.33 -9.53
N PHE A 321 26.75 -12.61 -8.67
CA PHE A 321 26.29 -11.41 -7.96
C PHE A 321 25.07 -11.63 -7.05
N LEU A 322 24.80 -12.87 -6.61
CA LEU A 322 23.59 -13.18 -5.84
C LEU A 322 23.48 -12.31 -4.56
N ASN A 323 24.57 -12.16 -3.82
CA ASN A 323 24.58 -11.37 -2.59
C ASN A 323 24.34 -9.88 -2.86
N GLU A 324 24.96 -9.34 -3.90
CA GLU A 324 24.82 -7.96 -4.33
C GLU A 324 23.40 -7.69 -4.86
N ASN A 325 22.81 -8.62 -5.61
CA ASN A 325 21.43 -8.54 -6.07
C ASN A 325 20.44 -8.50 -4.89
N ILE A 326 20.61 -9.37 -3.89
CA ILE A 326 19.78 -9.37 -2.69
C ILE A 326 19.91 -8.04 -1.93
N LYS A 327 21.14 -7.50 -1.80
CA LYS A 327 21.36 -6.19 -1.16
C LYS A 327 20.71 -5.06 -1.96
N ALA A 328 20.79 -5.08 -3.29
CA ALA A 328 20.16 -4.09 -4.17
C ALA A 328 18.63 -4.11 -4.08
N ILE A 329 18.02 -5.31 -4.05
CA ILE A 329 16.58 -5.47 -3.83
C ILE A 329 16.16 -4.89 -2.48
N ARG A 330 16.87 -5.26 -1.41
CA ARG A 330 16.59 -4.74 -0.05
C ARG A 330 16.71 -3.22 0.00
N TYR A 331 17.76 -2.66 -0.62
CA TYR A 331 17.95 -1.21 -0.70
C TYR A 331 16.79 -0.52 -1.41
N GLY A 332 16.39 -1.02 -2.59
CA GLY A 332 15.25 -0.48 -3.34
C GLY A 332 13.93 -0.61 -2.60
N TYR A 333 13.72 -1.70 -1.86
CA TYR A 333 12.51 -1.94 -1.06
C TYR A 333 12.33 -0.92 0.07
N THR A 334 13.44 -0.54 0.72
CA THR A 334 13.46 0.45 1.81
C THR A 334 13.67 1.89 1.34
N TYR A 335 13.70 2.13 0.02
CA TYR A 335 13.87 3.48 -0.51
C TYR A 335 12.69 4.36 -0.10
N LYS A 336 13.00 5.55 0.44
CA LYS A 336 12.03 6.48 1.02
C LYS A 336 11.00 6.92 -0.03
N ASP A 337 9.75 7.07 0.40
CA ASP A 337 8.68 7.73 -0.38
C ASP A 337 8.86 9.25 -0.39
#